data_AF-A0AB38UXI9-F1
#
_entry.id   AF-A0AB38UXI9-F1
#
_cell.length_a   1.000
_cell.length_b   1.000
_cell.length_c   1.000
_cell.angle_alpha   90.00
_cell.angle_beta   90.00
_cell.angle_gamma   90.00
#
_symmetry.space_group_name_H-M   'P 1'
#
loop_
_entity.id
_entity.type
_entity.pdbx_description
1 polymer ?
#
loop_
_entity_poly.entity_id
_entity_poly.type
_entity_poly.pdbx_seq_one_letter_code
_entity_poly.pdbx_strand_id
1 'polypeptide(L)'
;MRPLWIGVTATALAAACAQSPAPVTAPTHTSPSAHPTTVNPANIKRISRELPPDYEVTRDIPVTASPRLILGLGADATAQPAPCATLADPGDGRDQSAQGVSGSGEGGIVDAVVVAVRPGPVVPGSDLVAGCGQWTMSVGHTTAGIRLIDAPRIDGAQTLGMVADVRTSVESGTEIDSRTHIFVAYLGDYYAFTTLTTDPGSMLPPLPPRFAADLLVKTVSTLRG
;
A
#
# COMPACT_ATOMS: atom_id res chain seq x y z
N MET A 1 37.65 -89.37 7.89
CA MET A 1 36.55 -90.05 8.59
C MET A 1 35.32 -89.18 8.52
N ARG A 2 34.24 -89.75 7.97
CA ARG A 2 32.82 -89.38 7.94
C ARG A 2 32.35 -87.92 7.70
N PRO A 3 31.45 -87.71 6.71
CA PRO A 3 30.83 -86.45 6.33
C PRO A 3 29.37 -86.33 6.83
N LEU A 4 28.79 -85.12 6.80
CA LEU A 4 27.34 -84.82 6.80
C LEU A 4 27.18 -83.31 6.52
N TRP A 5 26.11 -82.77 5.94
CA TRP A 5 25.19 -83.14 4.87
C TRP A 5 24.29 -81.90 4.72
N ILE A 6 24.05 -81.48 3.47
CA ILE A 6 22.81 -80.89 2.92
C ILE A 6 22.23 -79.60 3.53
N GLY A 7 21.95 -78.65 2.64
CA GLY A 7 20.95 -77.60 2.85
C GLY A 7 20.85 -76.61 1.69
N VAL A 8 20.35 -77.06 0.53
CA VAL A 8 20.06 -76.20 -0.62
C VAL A 8 18.71 -75.51 -0.40
N THR A 9 18.70 -74.17 -0.41
CA THR A 9 17.48 -73.36 -0.50
C THR A 9 17.45 -72.63 -1.84
N ALA A 10 16.53 -73.09 -2.71
CA ALA A 10 16.23 -72.47 -3.98
C ALA A 10 15.32 -71.25 -3.75
N THR A 11 15.82 -70.05 -4.01
CA THR A 11 15.03 -68.81 -4.06
C THR A 11 14.52 -68.59 -5.49
N ALA A 12 13.21 -68.75 -5.68
CA ALA A 12 12.52 -68.41 -6.92
C ALA A 12 12.43 -66.89 -7.08
N LEU A 13 13.05 -66.34 -8.12
CA LEU A 13 12.90 -64.95 -8.54
C LEU A 13 11.63 -64.83 -9.38
N ALA A 14 10.60 -64.20 -8.83
CA ALA A 14 9.44 -63.75 -9.59
C ALA A 14 9.81 -62.49 -10.39
N ALA A 15 9.83 -62.59 -11.71
CA ALA A 15 9.91 -61.44 -12.61
C ALA A 15 8.55 -60.74 -12.63
N ALA A 16 8.43 -59.60 -11.94
CA ALA A 16 7.32 -58.69 -12.06
C ALA A 16 7.69 -57.56 -13.03
N CYS A 17 7.09 -57.57 -14.22
CA CYS A 17 7.12 -56.43 -15.13
C CYS A 17 6.27 -55.30 -14.53
N ALA A 18 6.91 -54.28 -13.97
CA ALA A 18 6.23 -53.02 -13.65
C ALA A 18 6.30 -52.11 -14.87
N GLN A 19 5.17 -51.90 -15.56
CA GLN A 19 5.06 -50.83 -16.55
C GLN A 19 5.06 -49.47 -15.82
N SER A 20 6.02 -48.60 -16.16
CA SER A 20 6.00 -47.20 -15.74
C SER A 20 4.73 -46.51 -16.25
N PRO A 21 3.98 -45.78 -15.40
CA PRO A 21 2.92 -44.90 -15.87
C PRO A 21 3.54 -43.79 -16.72
N ALA A 22 2.92 -43.51 -17.87
CA ALA A 22 3.30 -42.37 -18.70
C ALA A 22 3.19 -41.06 -17.89
N PRO A 23 4.12 -40.10 -18.07
CA PRO A 23 4.00 -38.81 -17.44
C PRO A 23 2.74 -38.11 -17.95
N VAL A 24 1.81 -37.82 -17.04
CA VAL A 24 0.66 -36.96 -17.32
C VAL A 24 1.20 -35.55 -17.49
N THR A 25 1.18 -35.05 -18.72
CA THR A 25 1.47 -33.65 -19.03
C THR A 25 0.42 -32.79 -18.31
N ALA A 26 0.83 -32.11 -17.24
CA ALA A 26 0.00 -31.09 -16.61
C ALA A 26 -0.32 -29.99 -17.64
N PRO A 27 -1.56 -29.50 -17.72
CA PRO A 27 -1.88 -28.38 -18.59
C PRO A 27 -1.02 -27.19 -18.15
N THR A 28 -0.27 -26.64 -19.10
CA THR A 28 0.42 -25.36 -18.92
C THR A 28 -0.64 -24.32 -18.59
N HIS A 29 -0.70 -23.88 -17.34
CA HIS A 29 -1.48 -22.72 -16.94
C HIS A 29 -0.78 -21.51 -17.56
N THR A 30 -1.22 -21.12 -18.75
CA THR A 30 -0.89 -19.81 -19.32
C THR A 30 -1.57 -18.78 -18.43
N SER A 31 -0.82 -18.23 -17.46
CA SER A 31 -1.27 -17.06 -16.73
C SER A 31 -1.65 -16.00 -17.76
N PRO A 32 -2.87 -15.43 -17.72
CA PRO A 32 -3.20 -14.36 -18.64
C PRO A 32 -2.17 -13.24 -18.45
N SER A 33 -1.51 -12.86 -19.53
CA SER A 33 -0.65 -11.68 -19.56
C SER A 33 -1.50 -10.53 -19.04
N ALA A 34 -1.12 -9.98 -17.88
CA ALA A 34 -1.76 -8.81 -17.31
C ALA A 34 -1.73 -7.72 -18.39
N HIS A 35 -2.89 -7.43 -18.99
CA HIS A 35 -2.98 -6.29 -19.88
C HIS A 35 -2.69 -5.07 -19.01
N PRO A 36 -1.80 -4.16 -19.46
CA PRO A 36 -1.56 -2.93 -18.72
C PRO A 36 -2.92 -2.24 -18.55
N THR A 37 -3.43 -2.25 -17.32
CA THR A 37 -4.73 -1.65 -17.06
C THR A 37 -4.52 -0.15 -17.10
N THR A 38 -5.00 0.49 -18.16
CA THR A 38 -4.83 1.92 -18.39
C THR A 38 -5.38 2.70 -17.22
N VAL A 39 -4.53 3.47 -16.55
CA VAL A 39 -4.93 4.41 -15.49
C VAL A 39 -5.42 5.69 -16.13
N ASN A 40 -6.63 6.12 -15.80
CA ASN A 40 -7.19 7.41 -16.21
C ASN A 40 -7.42 8.33 -15.01
N PRO A 41 -6.51 9.28 -14.72
CA PRO A 41 -6.64 10.21 -13.61
C PRO A 41 -7.94 11.03 -13.62
N ALA A 42 -8.51 11.32 -14.80
CA ALA A 42 -9.74 12.09 -14.91
C ALA A 42 -10.94 11.42 -14.23
N ASN A 43 -10.89 10.10 -14.02
CA ASN A 43 -11.95 9.37 -13.33
C ASN A 43 -11.98 9.63 -11.82
N ILE A 44 -10.90 10.14 -11.20
CA ILE A 44 -10.77 10.25 -9.74
C ILE A 44 -11.90 11.04 -9.08
N LYS A 45 -12.45 12.04 -9.78
CA LYS A 45 -13.54 12.89 -9.24
C LYS A 45 -14.84 12.11 -8.96
N ARG A 46 -15.00 10.92 -9.53
CA ARG A 46 -16.16 10.03 -9.28
C ARG A 46 -16.14 9.48 -7.86
N ILE A 47 -14.98 9.39 -7.22
CA ILE A 47 -14.82 8.89 -5.84
C ILE A 47 -15.53 9.77 -4.81
N SER A 48 -15.89 11.01 -5.13
CA SER A 48 -16.71 11.84 -4.23
C SER A 48 -18.02 11.16 -3.81
N ARG A 49 -18.54 10.21 -4.61
CA ARG A 49 -19.79 9.48 -4.31
C ARG A 49 -19.61 8.36 -3.29
N GLU A 50 -18.37 7.99 -2.99
CA GLU A 50 -18.02 6.95 -2.03
C GLU A 50 -17.76 7.51 -0.63
N LEU A 51 -17.69 8.85 -0.50
CA LEU A 51 -17.56 9.53 0.78
C LEU A 51 -18.90 9.54 1.53
N PRO A 52 -18.89 9.63 2.87
CA PRO A 52 -20.12 9.70 3.65
C PRO A 52 -21.02 10.86 3.18
N PRO A 53 -22.36 10.67 3.18
CA PRO A 53 -23.30 11.59 2.54
C PRO A 53 -23.37 12.98 3.20
N ASP A 54 -22.93 13.10 4.45
CA ASP A 54 -22.89 14.32 5.26
C ASP A 54 -21.54 15.06 5.19
N TYR A 55 -20.56 14.51 4.45
CA TYR A 55 -19.26 15.16 4.30
C TYR A 55 -19.36 16.41 3.43
N GLU A 56 -18.66 17.46 3.85
CA GLU A 56 -18.33 18.58 2.98
C GLU A 56 -17.23 18.14 2.02
N VAL A 57 -17.54 18.02 0.72
CA VAL A 57 -16.62 17.46 -0.28
C VAL A 57 -16.10 18.54 -1.22
N THR A 58 -14.77 18.60 -1.34
CA THR A 58 -14.08 19.37 -2.38
C THR A 58 -13.43 18.46 -3.42
N ARG A 59 -13.38 18.96 -4.66
CA ARG A 59 -12.66 18.34 -5.77
C ARG A 59 -11.39 19.10 -6.12
N ASP A 60 -11.04 20.14 -5.40
CA ASP A 60 -9.90 21.01 -5.73
C ASP A 60 -8.72 20.69 -4.82
N ILE A 61 -8.05 19.58 -5.12
CA ILE A 61 -6.83 19.14 -4.41
C ILE A 61 -5.60 19.89 -4.99
N PRO A 62 -4.66 20.36 -4.16
CA PRO A 62 -3.41 20.94 -4.63
C PRO A 62 -2.65 19.99 -5.57
N VAL A 63 -2.12 20.52 -6.68
CA VAL A 63 -1.39 19.70 -7.68
C VAL A 63 -0.12 19.05 -7.14
N THR A 64 0.39 19.53 -6.00
CA THR A 64 1.57 19.02 -5.31
C THR A 64 1.23 17.96 -4.26
N ALA A 65 -0.05 17.63 -4.04
CA ALA A 65 -0.48 16.78 -2.94
C ALA A 65 0.28 15.44 -2.91
N SER A 66 0.75 15.09 -1.72
CA SER A 66 1.42 13.83 -1.41
C SER A 66 1.07 13.44 0.04
N PRO A 67 1.28 12.17 0.43
CA PRO A 67 1.02 11.77 1.81
C PRO A 67 1.77 12.62 2.83
N ARG A 68 3.04 12.96 2.56
CA ARG A 68 3.86 13.85 3.40
C ARG A 68 3.18 15.21 3.61
N LEU A 69 2.67 15.84 2.55
CA LEU A 69 2.00 17.14 2.69
C LEU A 69 0.69 17.05 3.46
N ILE A 70 -0.05 15.94 3.37
CA ILE A 70 -1.26 15.71 4.17
C ILE A 70 -0.93 15.65 5.67
N LEU A 71 0.25 15.14 6.03
CA LEU A 71 0.75 15.14 7.40
C LEU A 71 1.23 16.52 7.90
N GLY A 72 1.08 17.57 7.09
CA GLY A 72 1.59 18.91 7.40
C GLY A 72 3.12 19.02 7.30
N LEU A 73 3.78 18.05 6.65
CA LEU A 73 5.23 18.01 6.53
C LEU A 73 5.67 18.65 5.20
N GLY A 74 6.30 19.82 5.28
CA GLY A 74 6.80 20.58 4.13
C GLY A 74 7.94 19.89 3.37
N ALA A 75 8.44 20.56 2.32
CA ALA A 75 9.55 20.06 1.50
C ALA A 75 10.89 19.97 2.27
N ASP A 76 11.02 20.72 3.35
CA ASP A 76 12.15 20.76 4.29
C ASP A 76 12.05 19.71 5.40
N ALA A 77 10.98 18.91 5.43
CA ALA A 77 10.86 17.82 6.39
C ALA A 77 11.95 16.76 6.17
N THR A 78 12.57 16.36 7.28
CA THR A 78 13.61 15.33 7.29
C THR A 78 13.05 14.02 7.81
N ALA A 79 13.52 12.89 7.30
CA ALA A 79 13.17 11.57 7.81
C ALA A 79 14.36 10.94 8.53
N GLN A 80 14.08 10.10 9.52
CA GLN A 80 15.07 9.27 10.19
C GLN A 80 14.56 7.82 10.28
N PRO A 81 15.16 6.87 9.55
CA PRO A 81 16.27 7.04 8.57
C PRO A 81 15.89 7.88 7.34
N ALA A 82 16.85 8.62 6.77
CA ALA A 82 16.62 9.50 5.63
C ALA A 82 15.97 8.84 4.40
N PRO A 83 16.35 7.61 3.99
CA PRO A 83 15.71 6.95 2.85
C PRO A 83 14.20 6.71 3.02
N CYS A 84 13.70 6.64 4.26
CA CYS A 84 12.29 6.36 4.51
C CYS A 84 11.35 7.51 4.12
N ALA A 85 11.88 8.71 3.84
CA ALA A 85 11.10 9.84 3.33
C ALA A 85 10.31 9.50 2.06
N THR A 86 10.89 8.70 1.16
CA THR A 86 10.28 8.29 -0.12
C THR A 86 8.96 7.53 0.07
N LEU A 87 8.75 6.85 1.20
CA LEU A 87 7.48 6.16 1.46
C LEU A 87 6.31 7.12 1.71
N ALA A 88 6.60 8.30 2.28
CA ALA A 88 5.62 9.37 2.50
C ALA A 88 5.57 10.38 1.33
N ASP A 89 6.59 10.46 0.49
CA ASP A 89 6.56 11.23 -0.77
C ASP A 89 7.12 10.41 -1.93
N PRO A 90 6.29 9.54 -2.55
CA PRO A 90 6.75 8.68 -3.65
C PRO A 90 7.29 9.43 -4.86
N GLY A 91 6.88 10.68 -5.06
CA GLY A 91 7.38 11.46 -6.17
C GLY A 91 8.76 12.08 -5.92
N ASP A 92 9.18 12.23 -4.67
CA ASP A 92 10.55 12.58 -4.27
C ASP A 92 11.13 13.80 -5.04
N GLY A 93 10.38 14.89 -5.08
CA GLY A 93 10.78 16.12 -5.78
C GLY A 93 10.74 16.08 -7.31
N ARG A 94 10.31 14.97 -7.93
CA ARG A 94 10.05 14.87 -9.38
C ARG A 94 8.87 15.76 -9.81
N ASP A 95 8.69 15.92 -11.12
CA ASP A 95 7.48 16.55 -11.69
C ASP A 95 6.26 15.71 -11.31
N GLN A 96 5.36 16.30 -10.51
CA GLN A 96 4.15 15.66 -10.00
C GLN A 96 2.92 16.47 -10.40
N SER A 97 1.83 15.77 -10.72
CA SER A 97 0.52 16.38 -10.92
C SER A 97 -0.55 15.53 -10.24
N ALA A 98 -1.01 16.02 -9.10
CA ALA A 98 -2.06 15.40 -8.30
C ALA A 98 -3.47 15.85 -8.74
N GLN A 99 -4.41 14.92 -8.66
CA GLN A 99 -5.85 15.16 -8.79
C GLN A 99 -6.56 14.30 -7.76
N GLY A 100 -7.58 14.83 -7.09
CA GLY A 100 -8.30 14.02 -6.11
C GLY A 100 -9.60 14.62 -5.63
N VAL A 101 -10.10 14.05 -4.54
CA VAL A 101 -11.20 14.58 -3.74
C VAL A 101 -10.79 14.57 -2.28
N SER A 102 -11.26 15.54 -1.52
CA SER A 102 -11.16 15.56 -0.06
C SER A 102 -12.56 15.76 0.50
N GLY A 103 -12.86 15.12 1.61
CA GLY A 103 -14.09 15.37 2.34
C GLY A 103 -13.86 15.39 3.84
N SER A 104 -14.57 16.29 4.52
CA SER A 104 -14.54 16.41 5.98
C SER A 104 -15.93 16.30 6.57
N GLY A 105 -16.04 15.60 7.69
CA GLY A 105 -17.30 15.44 8.42
C GLY A 105 -17.11 14.66 9.70
N GLU A 106 -18.18 14.03 10.19
CA GLU A 106 -18.08 13.15 11.35
C GLU A 106 -17.07 12.02 11.10
N GLY A 107 -16.20 11.80 12.08
CA GLY A 107 -15.21 10.73 12.03
C GLY A 107 -13.93 11.03 11.27
N GLY A 108 -13.75 12.23 10.70
CA GLY A 108 -12.44 12.72 10.24
C GLY A 108 -12.44 13.40 8.86
N ILE A 109 -11.22 13.53 8.33
CA ILE A 109 -10.95 14.03 6.97
C ILE A 109 -10.46 12.85 6.13
N VAL A 110 -11.04 12.69 4.94
CA VAL A 110 -10.69 11.63 4.00
C VAL A 110 -10.24 12.23 2.68
N ASP A 111 -9.07 11.83 2.20
CA ASP A 111 -8.62 12.15 0.86
C ASP A 111 -8.57 10.90 -0.02
N ALA A 112 -8.84 11.07 -1.32
CA ALA A 112 -8.55 10.09 -2.36
C ALA A 112 -7.93 10.80 -3.55
N VAL A 113 -6.66 10.49 -3.81
CA VAL A 113 -5.81 11.26 -4.71
C VAL A 113 -5.09 10.30 -5.66
N VAL A 114 -4.97 10.68 -6.92
CA VAL A 114 -4.06 10.09 -7.90
C VAL A 114 -3.01 11.11 -8.26
N VAL A 115 -1.76 10.68 -8.33
CA VAL A 115 -0.62 11.54 -8.65
C VAL A 115 0.10 10.93 -9.83
N ALA A 116 0.22 11.70 -10.90
CA ALA A 116 1.10 11.41 -12.02
C ALA A 116 2.52 11.87 -11.66
N VAL A 117 3.53 11.03 -11.91
CA VAL A 117 4.93 11.37 -11.63
C VAL A 117 5.77 11.15 -12.88
N ARG A 118 6.60 12.14 -13.23
CA ARG A 118 7.45 12.08 -14.43
C ARG A 118 8.93 12.33 -14.12
N PRO A 119 9.84 11.49 -14.63
CA PRO A 119 9.59 10.16 -15.21
C PRO A 119 9.18 9.12 -14.14
N GLY A 120 8.35 8.15 -14.51
CA GLY A 120 8.07 6.97 -13.69
C GLY A 120 9.08 5.83 -13.93
N PRO A 121 8.95 4.69 -13.23
CA PRO A 121 7.91 4.34 -12.25
C PRO A 121 8.15 4.94 -10.84
N VAL A 122 7.15 4.79 -9.96
CA VAL A 122 7.15 5.31 -8.57
C VAL A 122 7.21 4.23 -7.48
N VAL A 123 7.32 2.96 -7.88
CA VAL A 123 7.28 1.82 -6.96
C VAL A 123 8.55 1.79 -6.09
N PRO A 124 8.45 1.74 -4.74
CA PRO A 124 9.61 1.64 -3.88
C PRO A 124 10.24 0.25 -3.95
N GLY A 125 11.57 0.18 -3.81
CA GLY A 125 12.29 -1.09 -3.71
C GLY A 125 11.88 -1.89 -2.47
N SER A 126 11.88 -3.22 -2.58
CA SER A 126 11.53 -4.12 -1.47
C SER A 126 12.40 -3.91 -0.23
N ASP A 127 13.70 -3.67 -0.42
CA ASP A 127 14.67 -3.49 0.66
C ASP A 127 14.40 -2.18 1.42
N LEU A 128 13.94 -1.15 0.72
CA LEU A 128 13.53 0.11 1.35
C LEU A 128 12.29 -0.12 2.23
N VAL A 129 11.27 -0.80 1.71
CA VAL A 129 10.06 -1.10 2.48
C VAL A 129 10.39 -1.95 3.71
N ALA A 130 11.25 -2.96 3.56
CA ALA A 130 11.70 -3.79 4.67
C ALA A 130 12.53 -3.01 5.70
N GLY A 131 13.36 -2.07 5.26
CA GLY A 131 14.20 -1.22 6.11
C GLY A 131 13.44 -0.09 6.83
N CYS A 132 12.24 0.25 6.37
CA CYS A 132 11.43 1.38 6.86
C CYS A 132 10.14 0.94 7.56
N GLY A 133 10.18 -0.16 8.32
CA GLY A 133 9.02 -0.62 9.10
C GLY A 133 8.47 0.42 10.09
N GLN A 134 9.34 1.30 10.59
CA GLN A 134 9.02 2.47 11.39
C GLN A 134 10.08 3.56 11.16
N TRP A 135 9.67 4.82 11.14
CA TRP A 135 10.56 5.97 11.02
C TRP A 135 9.90 7.23 11.57
N THR A 136 10.68 8.28 11.77
CA THR A 136 10.16 9.59 12.16
C THR A 136 10.38 10.59 11.04
N MET A 137 9.47 11.55 10.90
CA MET A 137 9.68 12.74 10.09
C MET A 137 9.49 14.00 10.92
N SER A 138 10.25 15.05 10.63
CA SER A 138 10.17 16.30 11.40
C SER A 138 10.45 17.54 10.55
N VAL A 139 9.70 18.61 10.83
CA VAL A 139 9.90 19.96 10.29
C VAL A 139 9.47 20.98 11.34
N GLY A 140 10.35 21.94 11.66
CA GLY A 140 10.07 22.96 12.67
C GLY A 140 9.55 22.36 13.99
N HIS A 141 8.29 22.66 14.32
CA HIS A 141 7.61 22.22 15.54
C HIS A 141 6.71 20.98 15.35
N THR A 142 6.73 20.39 14.15
CA THR A 142 5.91 19.24 13.78
C THR A 142 6.78 18.00 13.67
N THR A 143 6.35 16.92 14.34
CA THR A 143 6.96 15.60 14.26
C THR A 143 5.89 14.56 13.93
N ALA A 144 6.19 13.64 13.02
CA ALA A 144 5.34 12.49 12.70
C ALA A 144 6.09 11.20 13.01
N GLY A 145 5.54 10.37 13.90
CA GLY A 145 5.95 8.98 14.06
C GLY A 145 5.18 8.11 13.07
N ILE A 146 5.87 7.46 12.14
CA ILE A 146 5.25 6.69 11.06
C ILE A 146 5.64 5.22 11.18
N ARG A 147 4.68 4.33 10.98
CA ARG A 147 4.92 2.88 10.91
C ARG A 147 4.10 2.23 9.81
N LEU A 148 4.64 1.16 9.27
CA LEU A 148 3.93 0.34 8.29
C LEU A 148 2.78 -0.45 8.96
N ILE A 149 1.70 -0.64 8.22
CA ILE A 149 0.55 -1.47 8.56
C ILE A 149 0.14 -2.31 7.36
N ASP A 150 -0.73 -3.30 7.59
CA ASP A 150 -1.27 -4.11 6.51
C ASP A 150 -2.00 -3.24 5.47
N ALA A 151 -1.65 -3.45 4.21
CA ALA A 151 -2.25 -2.75 3.06
C ALA A 151 -3.34 -3.62 2.41
N PRO A 152 -4.38 -3.01 1.80
CA PRO A 152 -5.36 -3.78 1.03
C PRO A 152 -4.68 -4.46 -0.16
N ARG A 153 -5.13 -5.67 -0.51
CA ARG A 153 -4.70 -6.36 -1.73
C ARG A 153 -5.45 -5.76 -2.93
N ILE A 154 -4.70 -5.43 -3.98
CA ILE A 154 -5.25 -4.92 -5.24
C ILE A 154 -4.52 -5.64 -6.38
N ASP A 155 -5.27 -6.33 -7.24
CA ASP A 155 -4.69 -7.09 -8.33
C ASP A 155 -3.89 -6.18 -9.29
N GLY A 156 -2.68 -6.62 -9.63
CA GLY A 156 -1.78 -5.86 -10.50
C GLY A 156 -1.29 -4.53 -9.93
N ALA A 157 -1.35 -4.32 -8.61
CA ALA A 157 -0.76 -3.15 -7.96
C ALA A 157 -0.03 -3.56 -6.66
N GLN A 158 1.17 -3.01 -6.47
CA GLN A 158 1.80 -3.05 -5.15
C GLN A 158 1.13 -2.02 -4.25
N THR A 159 0.86 -2.39 -3.00
CA THR A 159 0.23 -1.52 -2.02
C THR A 159 1.09 -1.36 -0.77
N LEU A 160 0.99 -0.19 -0.14
CA LEU A 160 1.66 0.15 1.12
C LEU A 160 0.64 0.76 2.07
N GLY A 161 0.64 0.31 3.33
CA GLY A 161 -0.17 0.89 4.40
C GLY A 161 0.73 1.56 5.41
N MET A 162 0.35 2.76 5.85
CA MET A 162 1.03 3.52 6.89
C MET A 162 0.03 4.06 7.90
N VAL A 163 0.48 4.23 9.12
CA VAL A 163 -0.17 5.12 10.09
C VAL A 163 0.86 6.10 10.61
N ALA A 164 0.47 7.36 10.68
CA ALA A 164 1.26 8.46 11.17
C ALA A 164 0.57 9.08 12.38
N ASP A 165 1.29 9.15 13.49
CA ASP A 165 0.92 9.95 14.66
C ASP A 165 1.68 11.27 14.55
N VAL A 166 0.97 12.37 14.30
CA VAL A 166 1.56 13.70 14.07
C VAL A 166 1.30 14.57 15.30
N ARG A 167 2.38 15.15 15.82
CA ARG A 167 2.42 16.07 16.95
C ARG A 167 2.95 17.41 16.47
N THR A 168 2.21 18.48 16.74
CA THR A 168 2.68 19.86 16.53
C THR A 168 2.65 20.62 17.84
N SER A 169 3.81 21.10 18.30
CA SER A 169 3.88 21.98 19.47
C SER A 169 3.63 23.43 19.06
N VAL A 170 2.83 24.16 19.83
CA VAL A 170 2.68 25.61 19.68
C VAL A 170 3.45 26.37 20.76
N GLU A 171 3.75 27.65 20.53
CA GLU A 171 4.56 28.49 21.44
C GLU A 171 4.01 28.58 22.87
N SER A 172 2.69 28.39 23.05
CA SER A 172 2.03 28.36 24.36
C SER A 172 2.27 27.08 25.16
N GLY A 173 2.99 26.10 24.60
CA GLY A 173 3.20 24.77 25.18
C GLY A 173 2.04 23.80 24.94
N THR A 174 0.97 24.22 24.26
CA THR A 174 -0.11 23.33 23.82
C THR A 174 0.38 22.43 22.67
N GLU A 175 -0.26 21.29 22.52
CA GLU A 175 0.07 20.29 21.52
C GLU A 175 -1.17 19.98 20.69
N ILE A 176 -0.99 19.90 19.38
CA ILE A 176 -2.02 19.42 18.46
C ILE A 176 -1.58 18.04 18.00
N ASP A 177 -2.40 17.05 18.34
CA ASP A 177 -2.22 15.67 17.94
C ASP A 177 -3.19 15.32 16.82
N SER A 178 -2.70 14.56 15.85
CA SER A 178 -3.54 13.92 14.86
C SER A 178 -3.02 12.53 14.53
N ARG A 179 -3.92 11.66 14.10
CA ARG A 179 -3.58 10.35 13.56
C ARG A 179 -4.10 10.23 12.15
N THR A 180 -3.21 9.90 11.22
CA THR A 180 -3.55 9.70 9.81
C THR A 180 -3.23 8.27 9.39
N HIS A 181 -4.22 7.55 8.89
CA HIS A 181 -4.02 6.28 8.18
C HIS A 181 -3.87 6.58 6.69
N ILE A 182 -2.86 6.00 6.05
CA ILE A 182 -2.53 6.25 4.65
C ILE A 182 -2.41 4.91 3.95
N PHE A 183 -3.07 4.76 2.81
CA PHE A 183 -2.90 3.60 1.94
C PHE A 183 -2.50 4.06 0.56
N VAL A 184 -1.48 3.45 -0.01
CA VAL A 184 -0.93 3.80 -1.34
C VAL A 184 -1.03 2.58 -2.25
N ALA A 185 -1.42 2.80 -3.50
CA ALA A 185 -1.32 1.84 -4.59
C ALA A 185 -0.41 2.41 -5.69
N TYR A 186 0.61 1.66 -6.07
CA TYR A 186 1.52 2.03 -7.14
C TYR A 186 1.03 1.44 -8.47
N LEU A 187 0.86 2.30 -9.46
CA LEU A 187 0.17 2.01 -10.73
C LEU A 187 1.03 2.42 -11.94
N GLY A 188 2.33 2.12 -11.90
CA GLY A 188 3.30 2.46 -12.95
C GLY A 188 3.82 3.90 -12.80
N ASP A 189 3.44 4.78 -13.72
CA ASP A 189 3.77 6.22 -13.71
C ASP A 189 2.88 7.03 -12.78
N TYR A 190 1.98 6.35 -12.06
CA TYR A 190 1.06 6.92 -11.10
C TYR A 190 1.20 6.23 -9.75
N TYR A 191 0.91 6.97 -8.69
CA TYR A 191 0.44 6.38 -7.44
C TYR A 191 -0.93 6.95 -7.09
N ALA A 192 -1.78 6.13 -6.50
CA ALA A 192 -3.00 6.58 -5.85
C ALA A 192 -2.83 6.43 -4.35
N PHE A 193 -3.35 7.37 -3.57
CA PHE A 193 -3.37 7.23 -2.13
C PHE A 193 -4.70 7.67 -1.55
N THR A 194 -5.08 7.04 -0.44
CA THR A 194 -6.18 7.47 0.40
C THR A 194 -5.68 7.75 1.80
N THR A 195 -6.34 8.68 2.47
CA THR A 195 -6.03 9.05 3.85
C THR A 195 -7.29 9.03 4.69
N LEU A 196 -7.12 8.81 5.98
CA LEU A 196 -8.10 9.15 7.00
C LEU A 196 -7.36 9.83 8.15
N THR A 197 -7.53 11.13 8.28
CA THR A 197 -6.98 11.95 9.37
C THR A 197 -8.05 12.17 10.43
N THR A 198 -7.68 11.91 11.68
CA THR A 198 -8.53 12.04 12.86
C THR A 198 -7.81 12.82 13.94
N ASP A 199 -8.56 13.60 14.71
CA ASP A 199 -8.09 14.22 15.94
C ASP A 199 -8.39 13.26 17.12
N PRO A 200 -7.36 12.70 17.79
CA PRO A 200 -7.54 11.83 18.94
C PRO A 200 -8.32 12.47 20.10
N GLY A 201 -8.35 13.80 20.19
CA GLY A 201 -9.11 14.56 21.18
C GLY A 201 -10.57 14.83 20.82
N SER A 202 -11.01 14.45 19.61
CA SER A 202 -12.39 14.63 19.18
C SER A 202 -13.37 13.80 20.01
N MET A 203 -14.52 14.39 20.35
CA MET A 203 -15.62 13.71 21.04
C MET A 203 -16.46 12.82 20.11
N LEU A 204 -16.31 12.99 18.79
CA LEU A 204 -17.00 12.18 17.79
C LEU A 204 -16.21 10.90 17.49
N PRO A 205 -16.88 9.75 17.32
CA PRO A 205 -16.21 8.51 17.01
C PRO A 205 -15.49 8.62 15.65
N PRO A 206 -14.18 8.25 15.56
CA PRO A 206 -13.47 8.28 14.30
C PRO A 206 -14.04 7.24 13.33
N LEU A 207 -13.97 7.52 12.02
CA LEU A 207 -14.15 6.48 11.02
C LEU A 207 -13.11 5.36 11.25
N PRO A 208 -13.45 4.09 10.95
CA PRO A 208 -12.47 3.03 11.06
C PRO A 208 -11.40 3.19 9.97
N PRO A 209 -10.11 2.89 10.26
CA PRO A 209 -9.04 2.93 9.26
C PRO A 209 -9.32 2.11 8.00
N ARG A 210 -10.09 1.03 8.16
CA ARG A 210 -10.56 0.17 7.07
C ARG A 210 -11.35 0.94 6.01
N PHE A 211 -12.02 2.03 6.37
CA PHE A 211 -12.72 2.88 5.42
C PHE A 211 -11.76 3.43 4.35
N ALA A 212 -10.61 3.98 4.75
CA ALA A 212 -9.61 4.48 3.81
C ALA A 212 -8.96 3.34 2.99
N ALA A 213 -8.75 2.16 3.58
CA ALA A 213 -8.25 0.99 2.85
C ALA A 213 -9.22 0.53 1.75
N ASP A 214 -10.51 0.40 2.08
CA ASP A 214 -11.56 0.01 1.13
C ASP A 214 -11.76 1.10 0.06
N LEU A 215 -11.62 2.37 0.44
CA LEU A 215 -11.64 3.50 -0.49
C LEU A 215 -10.49 3.44 -1.50
N LEU A 216 -9.30 2.96 -1.12
CA LEU A 216 -8.19 2.79 -2.07
C LEU A 216 -8.54 1.74 -3.13
N VAL A 217 -9.17 0.63 -2.74
CA VAL A 217 -9.63 -0.39 -3.68
C VAL A 217 -10.62 0.19 -4.69
N LYS A 218 -11.62 0.95 -4.21
CA LYS A 218 -12.59 1.65 -5.07
C LYS A 218 -11.93 2.70 -5.96
N THR A 219 -10.93 3.41 -5.43
CA THR A 219 -10.14 4.41 -6.15
C THR A 219 -9.41 3.77 -7.33
N VAL A 220 -8.68 2.69 -7.10
CA VAL A 220 -7.96 2.00 -8.18
C VAL A 220 -8.92 1.42 -9.23
N SER A 221 -10.04 0.83 -8.79
CA SER A 221 -11.09 0.37 -9.72
C SER A 221 -11.61 1.52 -10.59
N THR A 222 -11.91 2.66 -9.98
CA THR A 222 -12.43 3.85 -10.68
C THR A 222 -11.42 4.42 -11.67
N LEU A 223 -10.14 4.45 -11.31
CA LEU A 223 -9.06 4.90 -12.19
C LEU A 223 -8.88 3.98 -13.40
N ARG A 224 -9.15 2.67 -13.24
CA ARG A 224 -9.01 1.66 -14.29
C ARG A 224 -10.21 1.58 -15.25
N GLY A 225 -11.36 2.14 -14.85
CA GLY A 225 -12.58 2.22 -15.67
C GLY A 225 -13.60 1.17 -15.32
#